data_AF-A0A1V1NVS7-F1
#
_entry.id   AF-A0A1V1NVS7-F1
#
_cell.length_a   1.000
_cell.length_b   1.000
_cell.length_c   1.000
_cell.angle_alpha   90.00
_cell.angle_beta   90.00
_cell.angle_gamma   90.00
#
_symmetry.space_group_name_H-M   'P 1'
#
loop_
_entity.id
_entity.type
_entity.pdbx_description
1 polymer ?
#
loop_
_entity_poly.entity_id
_entity_poly.type
_entity_poly.pdbx_seq_one_letter_code
_entity_poly.pdbx_strand_id
1 'polypeptide(L)'
;MYDIASGTLIDSLVINNFENRTWGEWSGGGKIRSITSNLSTSMFPSIDFTCIPEYGNRIKNLKGMVIMDKSALDISMVKVAVYIYVNGWKSKPYVNKRITTVNEDLTWECDISTNFDDCYATSIIAFVIDNHFDPPLLNGNKLLPKSLYLNSYAYVKKERMATTFYKKEYKSLSYRPRIIISTDLGGSDNDDYQSFIHYLMYSDIVKTEGLISSPPRKGREKHIKEVLKVYAKDYNNLKMYSHNYPTYESLVSITKQGSIYNGDSDNHRSGGPGKDKSTEGSKHIITMAKKSSKTPLYILVWGAITDVAQALFDEPSIEQSIRVYSIGSWNTEMDKDSRNYIYNRHKNLWWIENDFSARGMYIGGNQKGDLGNKEFVLKHVNNHGNLGSYFYEISKDIDSGTCSGPYSIKMGDTPSFYISFHRLLDI
;
A
#
# COMPACT_ATOMS: atom_id res chain seq x y z
N MET A 1 34.89 -11.74 -11.62
CA MET A 1 35.63 -10.65 -12.29
C MET A 1 34.95 -10.40 -13.62
N TYR A 2 34.59 -9.15 -13.90
CA TYR A 2 33.98 -8.71 -15.17
C TYR A 2 35.09 -8.35 -16.16
N ASP A 3 35.05 -8.90 -17.36
CA ASP A 3 35.94 -8.51 -18.46
C ASP A 3 35.14 -7.69 -19.49
N ILE A 4 35.65 -6.51 -19.82
CA ILE A 4 35.01 -5.47 -20.63
C ILE A 4 35.64 -5.54 -22.04
N ALA A 5 35.32 -6.59 -22.80
CA ALA A 5 35.77 -6.66 -24.20
C ALA A 5 34.92 -7.52 -25.15
N SER A 6 34.01 -8.38 -24.69
CA SER A 6 33.32 -9.33 -25.58
C SER A 6 31.80 -9.47 -25.43
N GLY A 7 31.16 -8.75 -24.50
CA GLY A 7 29.70 -8.59 -24.47
C GLY A 7 28.85 -9.88 -24.53
N THR A 8 29.39 -11.03 -24.09
CA THR A 8 28.67 -12.31 -24.04
C THR A 8 28.94 -13.06 -22.73
N LEU A 9 27.86 -13.57 -22.13
CA LEU A 9 27.88 -14.43 -20.95
C LEU A 9 28.34 -15.83 -21.36
N ILE A 10 29.41 -16.32 -20.74
CA ILE A 10 29.83 -17.72 -20.82
C ILE A 10 29.09 -18.49 -19.72
N ASP A 11 28.12 -19.31 -20.12
CA ASP A 11 27.59 -20.39 -19.31
C ASP A 11 28.62 -21.52 -19.23
N SER A 12 28.97 -21.95 -18.02
CA SER A 12 29.51 -23.30 -17.80
C SER A 12 29.01 -23.86 -16.46
N LEU A 13 28.34 -25.00 -16.60
CA LEU A 13 27.91 -25.95 -15.57
C LEU A 13 29.03 -26.30 -14.59
N VAL A 14 28.69 -26.63 -13.33
CA VAL A 14 28.95 -27.96 -12.72
C VAL A 14 27.99 -28.21 -11.52
N ILE A 15 27.05 -29.13 -11.71
CA ILE A 15 26.64 -30.30 -10.89
C ILE A 15 26.50 -30.15 -9.34
N ASN A 16 25.27 -30.32 -8.83
CA ASN A 16 24.86 -31.45 -7.97
C ASN A 16 23.36 -31.43 -7.62
N ASN A 17 22.61 -32.33 -8.27
CA ASN A 17 21.32 -32.84 -7.80
C ASN A 17 21.54 -33.69 -6.54
N PHE A 18 20.64 -33.63 -5.55
CA PHE A 18 20.13 -34.84 -4.89
C PHE A 18 18.75 -34.56 -4.27
N GLU A 19 17.75 -35.24 -4.84
CA GLU A 19 16.37 -35.30 -4.38
C GLU A 19 16.22 -36.24 -3.18
N ASN A 20 15.34 -35.88 -2.25
CA ASN A 20 14.77 -36.78 -1.26
C ASN A 20 13.62 -37.59 -1.89
N ARG A 21 13.85 -38.86 -2.23
CA ARG A 21 12.82 -39.92 -2.24
C ARG A 21 13.43 -41.23 -1.75
N THR A 22 12.78 -41.82 -0.74
CA THR A 22 13.14 -43.10 -0.13
C THR A 22 12.47 -44.28 -0.83
N TRP A 23 13.32 -45.16 -1.37
CA TRP A 23 13.41 -46.64 -1.31
C TRP A 23 12.18 -47.57 -1.36
N GLY A 24 12.27 -48.53 -2.29
CA GLY A 24 11.88 -49.93 -2.09
C GLY A 24 13.14 -50.83 -2.15
N GLU A 25 13.26 -51.73 -1.15
CA GLU A 25 13.99 -53.00 -0.98
C GLU A 25 15.12 -53.37 -2.00
N TRP A 26 16.32 -53.87 -1.66
CA TRP A 26 16.63 -55.08 -0.86
C TRP A 26 18.15 -55.25 -0.57
N SER A 27 18.44 -55.99 0.51
CA SER A 27 19.63 -56.79 0.92
C SER A 27 21.08 -56.32 0.68
N GLY A 28 21.83 -56.17 1.78
CA GLY A 28 23.29 -56.27 1.77
C GLY A 28 23.90 -55.86 3.10
N GLY A 29 24.18 -56.83 3.97
CA GLY A 29 24.74 -56.60 5.29
C GLY A 29 26.14 -55.98 5.26
N GLY A 30 26.32 -54.91 6.05
CA GLY A 30 27.61 -54.31 6.35
C GLY A 30 27.46 -53.22 7.39
N LYS A 31 28.05 -53.42 8.59
CA LYS A 31 28.07 -52.42 9.67
C LYS A 31 28.64 -51.09 9.17
N ILE A 32 27.82 -50.03 9.16
CA ILE A 32 28.27 -48.66 8.93
C ILE A 32 28.94 -48.16 10.22
N ARG A 33 30.25 -47.92 10.17
CA ARG A 33 30.94 -47.01 11.09
C ARG A 33 30.49 -45.60 10.75
N SER A 34 29.93 -44.86 11.70
CA SER A 34 29.65 -43.45 11.52
C SER A 34 30.97 -42.70 11.34
N ILE A 35 31.09 -41.95 10.24
CA ILE A 35 32.05 -40.88 10.12
C ILE A 35 31.24 -39.61 10.33
N THR A 36 31.26 -39.10 11.57
CA THR A 36 30.83 -37.75 11.88
C THR A 36 31.79 -36.78 11.20
N SER A 37 31.31 -36.04 10.20
CA SER A 37 32.01 -34.90 9.66
C SER A 37 31.99 -33.78 10.70
N ASN A 38 33.11 -33.60 11.39
CA ASN A 38 33.36 -32.44 12.23
C ASN A 38 33.33 -31.18 11.35
N LEU A 39 32.30 -30.36 11.48
CA LEU A 39 32.33 -28.96 11.09
C LEU A 39 33.36 -28.26 12.00
N SER A 40 34.53 -27.91 11.47
CA SER A 40 35.45 -27.04 12.20
C SER A 40 34.84 -25.64 12.25
N THR A 41 34.24 -25.28 13.38
CA THR A 41 33.87 -23.89 13.68
C THR A 41 35.15 -23.04 13.72
N SER A 42 35.13 -21.92 12.99
CA SER A 42 36.18 -20.90 13.06
C SER A 42 36.44 -20.50 14.51
N MET A 43 37.71 -20.41 14.90
CA MET A 43 38.13 -19.94 16.24
C MET A 43 37.75 -18.46 16.49
N PHE A 44 37.49 -17.69 15.43
CA PHE A 44 37.06 -16.31 15.51
C PHE A 44 35.53 -16.19 15.36
N PRO A 45 34.84 -15.44 16.25
CA PRO A 45 33.41 -15.17 16.12
C PRO A 45 33.06 -14.58 14.76
N SER A 46 31.88 -14.88 14.25
CA SER A 46 31.25 -14.18 13.14
C SER A 46 29.85 -13.67 13.51
N ILE A 47 29.24 -12.87 12.65
CA ILE A 47 27.93 -12.26 12.89
C ILE A 47 27.14 -12.18 11.60
N ASP A 48 25.84 -12.40 11.69
CA ASP A 48 24.91 -12.17 10.57
C ASP A 48 23.59 -11.57 11.07
N PHE A 49 22.88 -10.89 10.16
CA PHE A 49 21.53 -10.42 10.40
C PHE A 49 20.52 -11.52 10.09
N THR A 50 19.67 -11.86 11.06
CA THR A 50 18.57 -12.82 10.87
C THR A 50 17.27 -12.13 10.48
N CYS A 51 17.13 -10.83 10.81
CA CYS A 51 16.03 -9.99 10.37
C CYS A 51 16.48 -8.54 10.24
N ILE A 52 16.29 -7.96 9.05
CA ILE A 52 16.58 -6.54 8.78
C ILE A 52 15.24 -5.82 8.55
N PRO A 53 14.87 -4.83 9.39
CA PRO A 53 13.65 -4.04 9.20
C PRO A 53 13.63 -3.35 7.82
N GLU A 54 12.47 -3.38 7.16
CA GLU A 54 12.29 -2.71 5.87
C GLU A 54 12.64 -1.22 5.99
N TYR A 55 13.10 -0.59 4.90
CA TYR A 55 13.32 0.85 4.87
C TYR A 55 12.02 1.60 5.23
N GLY A 56 12.10 2.58 6.13
CA GLY A 56 10.95 3.30 6.67
C GLY A 56 10.17 2.55 7.76
N ASN A 57 10.52 1.30 8.08
CA ASN A 57 9.87 0.56 9.16
C ASN A 57 10.31 1.09 10.54
N ARG A 58 9.32 1.40 11.40
CA ARG A 58 9.50 1.95 12.76
C ARG A 58 9.05 1.03 13.88
N ILE A 59 8.67 -0.21 13.56
CA ILE A 59 8.02 -1.14 14.49
C ILE A 59 8.89 -2.37 14.71
N LYS A 60 9.54 -2.87 13.66
CA LYS A 60 10.39 -4.07 13.72
C LYS A 60 11.81 -3.69 14.16
N ASN A 61 12.35 -4.44 15.11
CA ASN A 61 13.76 -4.33 15.51
C ASN A 61 14.68 -5.10 14.56
N LEU A 62 15.95 -4.67 14.51
CA LEU A 62 17.03 -5.40 13.88
C LEU A 62 17.36 -6.62 14.73
N LYS A 63 17.46 -7.80 14.10
CA LYS A 63 17.85 -9.04 14.77
C LYS A 63 19.03 -9.67 14.07
N GLY A 64 19.88 -10.32 14.85
CA GLY A 64 20.99 -11.09 14.33
C GLY A 64 21.41 -12.21 15.26
N MET A 65 22.47 -12.88 14.85
CA MET A 65 23.08 -13.97 15.60
C MET A 65 24.60 -13.85 15.52
N VAL A 66 25.28 -14.17 16.62
CA VAL A 66 26.72 -14.36 16.68
C VAL A 66 27.00 -15.86 16.48
N ILE A 67 27.95 -16.21 15.63
CA ILE A 67 28.37 -17.61 15.44
C ILE A 67 29.76 -17.73 16.07
N MET A 68 29.87 -18.51 17.13
CA MET A 68 31.14 -18.74 17.83
C MET A 68 31.15 -20.08 18.55
N ASP A 69 32.35 -20.60 18.77
CA ASP A 69 32.57 -21.76 19.63
C ASP A 69 32.61 -21.31 21.10
N LYS A 70 31.56 -21.65 21.86
CA LYS A 70 31.44 -21.32 23.27
C LYS A 70 32.50 -22.01 24.16
N SER A 71 33.17 -23.05 23.66
CA SER A 71 34.30 -23.66 24.36
C SER A 71 35.59 -22.84 24.25
N ALA A 72 35.68 -21.97 23.24
CA ALA A 72 36.84 -21.12 22.96
C ALA A 72 36.66 -19.68 23.46
N LEU A 73 35.42 -19.17 23.53
CA LEU A 73 35.12 -17.81 24.00
C LEU A 73 33.79 -17.78 24.76
N ASP A 74 33.84 -17.31 26.01
CA ASP A 74 32.63 -17.14 26.83
C ASP A 74 31.75 -16.03 26.25
N ILE A 75 30.43 -16.27 26.21
CA ILE A 75 29.45 -15.30 25.75
C ILE A 75 29.45 -14.02 26.58
N SER A 76 29.83 -14.07 27.85
CA SER A 76 29.96 -12.88 28.68
C SER A 76 31.05 -11.92 28.17
N MET A 77 31.97 -12.41 27.34
CA MET A 77 33.09 -11.63 26.78
C MET A 77 32.74 -10.91 25.48
N VAL A 78 31.54 -11.13 24.91
CA VAL A 78 31.13 -10.49 23.65
C VAL A 78 29.90 -9.62 23.80
N LYS A 79 29.88 -8.52 23.06
CA LYS A 79 28.75 -7.60 22.90
C LYS A 79 28.57 -7.24 21.42
N VAL A 80 27.43 -6.65 21.09
CA VAL A 80 27.19 -6.11 19.74
C VAL A 80 27.09 -4.59 19.80
N ALA A 81 27.86 -3.91 18.95
CA ALA A 81 27.70 -2.47 18.70
C ALA A 81 27.04 -2.26 17.33
N VAL A 82 25.92 -1.53 17.30
CA VAL A 82 25.13 -1.30 16.08
C VAL A 82 25.20 0.17 15.68
N TYR A 83 25.38 0.41 14.38
CA TYR A 83 25.37 1.74 13.79
C TYR A 83 24.52 1.78 12.52
N ILE A 84 23.92 2.92 12.27
CA ILE A 84 23.15 3.18 11.06
C ILE A 84 23.62 4.47 10.39
N TYR A 85 23.45 4.56 9.07
CA TYR A 85 23.76 5.76 8.29
C TYR A 85 22.48 6.38 7.72
N VAL A 86 22.16 7.63 8.08
CA VAL A 86 21.04 8.39 7.49
C VAL A 86 21.61 9.54 6.65
N ASN A 87 22.06 10.59 7.33
CA ASN A 87 22.84 11.72 6.80
C ASN A 87 24.23 11.81 7.49
N GLY A 88 24.64 10.69 8.07
CA GLY A 88 25.79 10.51 8.96
C GLY A 88 25.56 9.27 9.83
N TRP A 89 26.65 8.68 10.32
CA TRP A 89 26.62 7.51 11.18
C TRP A 89 26.11 7.86 12.58
N LYS A 90 25.21 7.02 13.10
CA LYS A 90 24.60 7.17 14.43
C LYS A 90 24.68 5.85 15.20
N SER A 91 24.99 5.93 16.49
CA SER A 91 25.00 4.78 17.41
C SER A 91 23.59 4.29 17.74
N LYS A 92 23.45 2.97 17.91
CA LYS A 92 22.19 2.31 18.28
C LYS A 92 22.28 1.40 19.51
N PRO A 93 21.16 1.20 20.23
CA PRO A 93 19.85 1.85 20.04
C PRO A 93 19.87 3.35 20.34
N TYR A 94 20.64 3.80 21.34
CA TYR A 94 20.77 5.21 21.68
C TYR A 94 22.23 5.65 21.73
N VAL A 95 22.47 6.94 21.56
CA VAL A 95 23.82 7.53 21.62
C VAL A 95 24.49 7.30 22.99
N ASN A 96 23.69 7.29 24.07
CA ASN A 96 24.11 7.00 25.45
C ASN A 96 23.96 5.52 25.85
N LYS A 97 23.46 4.66 24.96
CA LYS A 97 23.32 3.20 25.17
C LYS A 97 23.70 2.48 23.87
N ARG A 98 25.01 2.32 23.65
CA ARG A 98 25.62 1.86 22.38
C ARG A 98 25.90 0.35 22.32
N ILE A 99 25.49 -0.36 23.36
CA ILE A 99 25.72 -1.78 23.55
C ILE A 99 24.39 -2.52 23.43
N THR A 100 24.38 -3.53 22.58
CA THR A 100 23.34 -4.54 22.45
C THR A 100 23.86 -5.85 23.04
N THR A 101 23.11 -6.40 24.00
CA THR A 101 23.45 -7.67 24.65
C THR A 101 23.23 -8.85 23.70
N VAL A 102 24.10 -9.85 23.79
CA VAL A 102 23.92 -11.15 23.13
C VAL A 102 23.32 -12.13 24.14
N ASN A 103 22.22 -12.77 23.77
CA ASN A 103 21.51 -13.74 24.60
C ASN A 103 22.26 -15.08 24.65
N GLU A 104 21.94 -15.94 25.63
CA GLU A 104 22.58 -17.27 25.77
C GLU A 104 22.47 -18.14 24.51
N ASP A 105 21.42 -17.99 23.70
CA ASP A 105 21.23 -18.69 22.42
C ASP A 105 22.01 -18.05 21.25
N LEU A 106 22.89 -17.09 21.54
CA LEU A 106 23.71 -16.30 20.61
C LEU A 106 22.92 -15.30 19.75
N THR A 107 21.62 -15.13 19.98
CA THR A 107 20.82 -14.11 19.29
C THR A 107 20.98 -12.74 19.92
N TRP A 108 20.67 -11.69 19.16
CA TRP A 108 20.64 -10.32 19.65
C TRP A 108 19.58 -9.50 18.91
N GLU A 109 19.06 -8.48 19.58
CA GLU A 109 18.01 -7.61 19.06
C GLU A 109 18.30 -6.14 19.39
N CYS A 110 18.20 -5.26 18.40
CA CYS A 110 18.49 -3.83 18.54
C CYS A 110 17.39 -3.00 17.89
N ASP A 111 16.82 -2.05 18.64
CA ASP A 111 15.99 -1.00 18.06
C ASP A 111 16.90 -0.03 17.27
N ILE A 112 16.67 0.05 15.96
CA ILE A 112 17.40 0.95 15.07
C ILE A 112 16.56 2.16 14.65
N SER A 113 15.38 2.36 15.22
CA SER A 113 14.35 3.33 14.83
C SER A 113 14.03 4.39 15.90
N THR A 114 14.93 4.54 16.88
CA THR A 114 14.74 5.35 18.09
C THR A 114 14.48 6.85 17.83
N ASN A 115 15.02 7.43 16.75
CA ASN A 115 14.65 8.75 16.25
C ASN A 115 13.88 8.63 14.94
N PHE A 116 13.11 9.67 14.63
CA PHE A 116 12.20 9.70 13.48
C PHE A 116 12.86 9.27 12.15
N ASP A 117 14.01 9.85 11.81
CA ASP A 117 14.67 9.60 10.52
C ASP A 117 15.47 8.29 10.48
N ASP A 118 15.66 7.62 11.62
CA ASP A 118 16.54 6.46 11.70
C ASP A 118 15.98 5.27 10.90
N CYS A 119 14.65 5.20 10.78
CA CYS A 119 13.99 4.21 9.94
C CYS A 119 14.37 4.35 8.45
N TYR A 120 14.85 5.51 8.02
CA TYR A 120 15.33 5.79 6.67
C TYR A 120 16.84 5.63 6.52
N ALA A 121 17.52 5.00 7.47
CA ALA A 121 18.93 4.71 7.32
C ALA A 121 19.21 3.84 6.09
N THR A 122 20.15 4.28 5.27
CA THR A 122 20.57 3.62 4.04
C THR A 122 21.67 2.58 4.24
N SER A 123 22.23 2.51 5.46
CA SER A 123 23.25 1.52 5.81
C SER A 123 23.08 1.10 7.26
N ILE A 124 23.29 -0.18 7.53
CA ILE A 124 23.35 -0.77 8.87
C ILE A 124 24.65 -1.54 8.97
N ILE A 125 25.35 -1.40 10.09
CA ILE A 125 26.49 -2.24 10.44
C ILE A 125 26.39 -2.67 11.90
N ALA A 126 26.75 -3.93 12.16
CA ALA A 126 26.88 -4.47 13.50
C ALA A 126 28.26 -5.09 13.67
N PHE A 127 28.88 -4.86 14.82
CA PHE A 127 30.20 -5.35 15.19
C PHE A 127 30.08 -6.26 16.40
N VAL A 128 30.72 -7.43 16.37
CA VAL A 128 30.99 -8.24 17.57
C VAL A 128 32.24 -7.66 18.22
N ILE A 129 32.11 -7.17 19.44
CA ILE A 129 33.19 -6.50 20.17
C ILE A 129 33.44 -7.19 21.50
N ASP A 130 34.65 -6.99 22.03
CA ASP A 130 35.00 -7.40 23.38
C ASP A 130 34.16 -6.65 24.43
N ASN A 131 33.83 -7.31 25.53
CA ASN A 131 32.95 -6.74 26.55
C ASN A 131 33.54 -5.51 27.26
N HIS A 132 34.87 -5.32 27.20
CA HIS A 132 35.62 -4.21 27.78
C HIS A 132 35.85 -3.07 26.78
N PHE A 133 35.63 -3.30 25.49
CA PHE A 133 35.76 -2.25 24.49
C PHE A 133 34.58 -1.27 24.58
N ASP A 134 34.87 0.02 24.73
CA ASP A 134 33.85 1.08 24.64
C ASP A 134 33.74 1.57 23.18
N PRO A 135 32.66 1.20 22.46
CA PRO A 135 32.54 1.55 21.05
C PRO A 135 32.31 3.06 20.89
N PRO A 136 32.95 3.72 19.90
CA PRO A 136 32.83 5.15 19.70
C PRO A 136 31.40 5.65 19.58
N LEU A 137 31.14 6.82 20.17
CA LEU A 137 29.87 7.53 20.04
C LEU A 137 29.80 8.20 18.67
N LEU A 138 28.77 7.85 17.89
CA LEU A 138 28.49 8.50 16.61
C LEU A 138 27.11 9.16 16.63
N ASN A 139 27.06 10.41 16.20
CA ASN A 139 25.82 11.18 16.10
C ASN A 139 25.88 12.15 14.91
N GLY A 140 25.95 11.59 13.69
CA GLY A 140 26.06 12.36 12.45
C GLY A 140 27.48 12.36 11.84
N ASN A 141 28.38 11.50 12.33
CA ASN A 141 29.75 11.42 11.82
C ASN A 141 29.76 10.91 10.36
N LYS A 142 30.58 11.51 9.49
CA LYS A 142 30.63 11.12 8.07
C LYS A 142 31.21 9.73 7.82
N LEU A 143 32.13 9.28 8.68
CA LEU A 143 32.85 8.02 8.55
C LEU A 143 32.77 7.21 9.84
N LEU A 144 32.80 5.88 9.72
CA LEU A 144 33.01 4.98 10.85
C LEU A 144 34.48 5.03 11.29
N PRO A 145 34.79 5.19 12.58
CA PRO A 145 36.17 5.15 13.07
C PRO A 145 36.86 3.82 12.76
N LYS A 146 38.14 3.87 12.34
CA LYS A 146 38.96 2.67 12.11
C LYS A 146 39.06 1.76 13.34
N SER A 147 38.96 2.34 14.54
CA SER A 147 38.99 1.58 15.80
C SER A 147 37.87 0.54 15.89
N LEU A 148 36.70 0.75 15.27
CA LEU A 148 35.65 -0.27 15.24
C LEU A 148 36.09 -1.53 14.50
N TYR A 149 36.75 -1.38 13.35
CA TYR A 149 37.23 -2.50 12.56
C TYR A 149 38.43 -3.20 13.19
N LEU A 150 39.30 -2.44 13.88
CA LEU A 150 40.50 -2.98 14.53
C LEU A 150 40.22 -3.69 15.86
N ASN A 151 39.13 -3.33 16.56
CA ASN A 151 38.80 -3.85 17.89
C ASN A 151 37.49 -4.67 17.89
N SER A 152 37.08 -5.18 16.73
CA SER A 152 35.96 -6.12 16.62
C SER A 152 36.46 -7.50 16.20
N TYR A 153 35.82 -8.53 16.73
CA TYR A 153 36.05 -9.92 16.31
C TYR A 153 35.51 -10.16 14.90
N ALA A 154 34.36 -9.55 14.58
CA ALA A 154 33.74 -9.58 13.26
C ALA A 154 32.75 -8.43 13.08
N TYR A 155 32.33 -8.19 11.84
CA TYR A 155 31.25 -7.27 11.54
C TYR A 155 30.42 -7.76 10.35
N VAL A 156 29.16 -7.32 10.33
CA VAL A 156 28.26 -7.49 9.19
C VAL A 156 27.68 -6.13 8.82
N LYS A 157 27.74 -5.82 7.52
CA LYS A 157 27.21 -4.56 6.97
C LYS A 157 26.16 -4.88 5.91
N LYS A 158 25.03 -4.18 5.98
CA LYS A 158 24.01 -4.21 4.94
C LYS A 158 23.65 -2.80 4.50
N GLU A 159 23.72 -2.57 3.20
CA GLU A 159 23.08 -1.39 2.61
C GLU A 159 21.56 -1.61 2.58
N ARG A 160 20.83 -0.66 3.15
CA ARG A 160 19.40 -0.50 2.97
C ARG A 160 19.22 0.49 1.85
N MET A 161 18.81 0.03 0.68
CA MET A 161 18.23 0.97 -0.24
C MET A 161 16.92 1.44 0.39
N ALA A 162 16.54 2.70 0.16
CA ALA A 162 15.11 2.98 0.09
C ALA A 162 14.54 1.81 -0.70
N THR A 163 13.59 1.09 -0.11
CA THR A 163 12.69 0.36 -0.98
C THR A 163 12.11 1.47 -1.84
N THR A 164 12.73 1.70 -3.00
CA THR A 164 11.99 1.85 -4.23
C THR A 164 10.92 0.82 -4.02
N PHE A 165 9.69 1.27 -3.75
CA PHE A 165 8.49 0.49 -4.01
C PHE A 165 8.88 -0.40 -5.13
N TYR A 166 9.05 -1.69 -4.83
CA TYR A 166 9.72 -2.64 -5.68
C TYR A 166 9.63 -2.09 -7.09
N LYS A 167 10.73 -1.52 -7.62
CA LYS A 167 10.98 -1.80 -9.02
C LYS A 167 11.41 -3.27 -8.99
N LYS A 168 10.47 -4.15 -8.57
CA LYS A 168 10.02 -5.24 -9.41
C LYS A 168 10.17 -4.62 -10.78
N GLU A 169 10.67 -5.35 -11.72
CA GLU A 169 9.93 -5.27 -12.95
C GLU A 169 8.43 -5.41 -12.55
N TYR A 170 7.74 -4.27 -12.34
CA TYR A 170 6.64 -3.96 -13.19
C TYR A 170 7.25 -4.20 -14.57
N LYS A 171 7.28 -5.50 -14.99
CA LYS A 171 6.54 -5.93 -16.15
C LYS A 171 5.47 -4.90 -16.21
N SER A 172 5.58 -4.00 -17.19
CA SER A 172 4.66 -2.89 -17.40
C SER A 172 3.32 -3.30 -16.82
N LEU A 173 2.64 -2.44 -16.04
CA LEU A 173 1.24 -2.70 -15.72
C LEU A 173 0.50 -2.87 -17.06
N SER A 174 0.60 -4.04 -17.68
CA SER A 174 -0.21 -4.53 -18.77
C SER A 174 -1.61 -4.73 -18.24
N TYR A 175 -1.75 -4.68 -16.91
CA TYR A 175 -2.97 -4.79 -16.19
C TYR A 175 -3.23 -3.54 -15.35
N ARG A 176 -4.08 -2.65 -15.88
CA ARG A 176 -4.74 -1.58 -15.13
C ARG A 176 -6.10 -2.11 -14.64
N PRO A 177 -6.40 -2.05 -13.32
CA PRO A 177 -7.69 -2.46 -12.80
C PRO A 177 -8.84 -1.76 -13.51
N ARG A 178 -9.86 -2.53 -13.88
CA ARG A 178 -11.07 -1.98 -14.50
C ARG A 178 -11.98 -1.46 -13.41
N ILE A 179 -12.33 -0.17 -13.46
CA ILE A 179 -13.16 0.45 -12.43
C ILE A 179 -14.40 1.12 -13.02
N ILE A 180 -15.49 1.10 -12.26
CA ILE A 180 -16.59 2.05 -12.33
C ILE A 180 -16.62 2.81 -11.01
N ILE A 181 -16.80 4.12 -11.06
CA ILE A 181 -17.10 4.94 -9.89
C ILE A 181 -18.58 5.30 -9.93
N SER A 182 -19.32 4.98 -8.88
CA SER A 182 -20.73 5.32 -8.68
C SER A 182 -20.82 6.29 -7.50
N THR A 183 -21.14 7.55 -7.75
CA THR A 183 -20.97 8.66 -6.80
C THR A 183 -22.17 9.56 -6.78
N ASP A 184 -22.48 10.13 -5.62
CA ASP A 184 -23.48 11.16 -5.44
C ASP A 184 -22.89 12.58 -5.48
N LEU A 185 -21.71 12.76 -6.11
CA LEU A 185 -21.07 14.06 -6.34
C LEU A 185 -22.08 15.17 -6.71
N GLY A 186 -22.11 16.21 -5.87
CA GLY A 186 -23.11 17.29 -5.89
C GLY A 186 -24.41 16.97 -5.13
N GLY A 187 -24.38 15.96 -4.27
CA GLY A 187 -25.49 15.42 -3.49
C GLY A 187 -25.70 16.17 -2.17
N SER A 188 -24.98 15.76 -1.14
CA SER A 188 -25.11 16.27 0.24
C SER A 188 -23.97 17.16 0.69
N ASP A 189 -22.72 16.79 0.41
CA ASP A 189 -21.54 17.57 0.81
C ASP A 189 -20.46 17.59 -0.29
N ASN A 190 -19.30 18.15 0.05
CA ASN A 190 -18.19 18.31 -0.89
C ASN A 190 -17.15 17.17 -0.83
N ASP A 191 -17.43 16.07 -0.12
CA ASP A 191 -16.50 14.95 0.06
C ASP A 191 -16.19 14.24 -1.26
N ASP A 192 -17.25 13.83 -1.99
CA ASP A 192 -17.13 13.18 -3.30
C ASP A 192 -16.37 14.03 -4.31
N TYR A 193 -16.49 15.36 -4.25
CA TYR A 193 -15.70 16.24 -5.11
C TYR A 193 -14.20 16.11 -4.81
N GLN A 194 -13.81 16.08 -3.54
CA GLN A 194 -12.42 15.87 -3.13
C GLN A 194 -11.92 14.49 -3.56
N SER A 195 -12.70 13.43 -3.29
CA SER A 195 -12.39 12.06 -3.70
C SER A 195 -12.24 11.94 -5.22
N PHE A 196 -13.10 12.61 -5.99
CA PHE A 196 -13.08 12.59 -7.46
C PHE A 196 -11.86 13.32 -8.03
N ILE A 197 -11.50 14.49 -7.50
CA ILE A 197 -10.27 15.20 -7.88
C ILE A 197 -9.05 14.32 -7.61
N HIS A 198 -9.01 13.65 -6.46
CA HIS A 198 -7.91 12.74 -6.14
C HIS A 198 -7.86 11.56 -7.12
N TYR A 199 -8.98 10.91 -7.41
CA TYR A 199 -9.05 9.87 -8.44
C TYR A 199 -8.48 10.35 -9.78
N LEU A 200 -8.82 11.56 -10.23
CA LEU A 200 -8.35 12.10 -11.51
C LEU A 200 -6.82 12.22 -11.56
N MET A 201 -6.17 12.54 -10.44
CA MET A 201 -4.71 12.57 -10.32
C MET A 201 -4.06 11.19 -10.49
N TYR A 202 -4.81 10.11 -10.30
CA TYR A 202 -4.35 8.72 -10.44
C TYR A 202 -5.11 7.95 -11.54
N SER A 203 -5.81 8.65 -12.42
CA SER A 203 -6.65 8.02 -13.44
C SER A 203 -5.83 7.28 -14.51
N ASP A 204 -4.52 7.51 -14.58
CA ASP A 204 -3.60 6.87 -15.51
C ASP A 204 -3.25 5.42 -15.13
N ILE A 205 -3.33 5.06 -13.85
CA ILE A 205 -2.99 3.72 -13.33
C ILE A 205 -4.20 2.76 -13.28
N VAL A 206 -5.40 3.24 -13.63
CA VAL A 206 -6.62 2.44 -13.74
C VAL A 206 -7.20 2.50 -15.16
N LYS A 207 -8.11 1.58 -15.46
CA LYS A 207 -8.96 1.64 -16.65
C LYS A 207 -10.36 2.01 -16.20
N THR A 208 -10.67 3.30 -16.24
CA THR A 208 -12.01 3.79 -15.93
C THR A 208 -12.96 3.38 -17.05
N GLU A 209 -13.93 2.56 -16.72
CA GLU A 209 -14.95 2.08 -17.66
C GLU A 209 -16.32 2.71 -17.42
N GLY A 210 -16.51 3.46 -16.33
CA GLY A 210 -17.73 4.23 -16.10
C GLY A 210 -17.60 5.23 -14.95
N LEU A 211 -18.27 6.36 -15.10
CA LEU A 211 -18.48 7.39 -14.08
C LEU A 211 -19.98 7.62 -13.93
N ILE A 212 -20.59 7.10 -12.88
CA ILE A 212 -22.04 7.06 -12.72
C ILE A 212 -22.42 8.04 -11.63
N SER A 213 -23.27 9.02 -11.98
CA SER A 213 -23.94 9.82 -10.97
C SER A 213 -25.12 9.03 -10.41
N SER A 214 -25.07 8.68 -9.14
CA SER A 214 -26.03 7.83 -8.45
C SER A 214 -26.59 8.55 -7.22
N PRO A 215 -27.68 8.08 -6.60
CA PRO A 215 -28.18 8.58 -5.33
C PRO A 215 -27.13 8.56 -4.21
N PRO A 216 -27.34 9.33 -3.14
CA PRO A 216 -28.56 10.07 -2.80
C PRO A 216 -28.62 11.52 -3.30
N ARG A 217 -29.70 12.20 -2.91
CA ARG A 217 -29.85 13.67 -3.00
C ARG A 217 -29.69 14.24 -4.43
N LYS A 218 -29.07 15.41 -4.53
CA LYS A 218 -29.08 16.30 -5.69
C LYS A 218 -27.99 16.00 -6.72
N GLY A 219 -27.12 15.03 -6.47
CA GLY A 219 -26.01 14.67 -7.36
C GLY A 219 -26.53 14.29 -8.76
N ARG A 220 -25.90 14.82 -9.82
CA ARG A 220 -26.29 14.60 -11.22
C ARG A 220 -25.04 14.52 -12.07
N GLU A 221 -25.15 13.89 -13.24
CA GLU A 221 -24.02 13.72 -14.17
C GLU A 221 -23.35 15.05 -14.57
N LYS A 222 -24.10 16.17 -14.54
CA LYS A 222 -23.57 17.51 -14.79
C LYS A 222 -22.45 17.89 -13.81
N HIS A 223 -22.54 17.49 -12.54
CA HIS A 223 -21.54 17.85 -11.54
C HIS A 223 -20.23 17.09 -11.79
N ILE A 224 -20.31 15.82 -12.20
CA ILE A 224 -19.13 15.07 -12.68
C ILE A 224 -18.49 15.82 -13.86
N LYS A 225 -19.30 16.20 -14.86
CA LYS A 225 -18.83 16.93 -16.05
C LYS A 225 -18.22 18.30 -15.70
N GLU A 226 -18.69 18.98 -14.66
CA GLU A 226 -18.11 20.23 -14.16
C GLU A 226 -16.68 20.02 -13.65
N VAL A 227 -16.43 18.98 -12.84
CA VAL A 227 -15.06 18.66 -12.39
C VAL A 227 -14.17 18.20 -13.55
N LEU A 228 -14.73 17.42 -14.49
CA LEU A 228 -13.99 17.01 -15.69
C LEU A 228 -13.53 18.21 -16.54
N LYS A 229 -14.30 19.30 -16.60
CA LYS A 229 -13.88 20.54 -17.26
C LYS A 229 -12.71 21.21 -16.54
N VAL A 230 -12.60 21.06 -15.23
CA VAL A 230 -11.42 21.53 -14.46
C VAL A 230 -10.21 20.67 -14.80
N TYR A 231 -10.37 19.34 -14.77
CA TYR A 231 -9.32 18.39 -15.17
C TYR A 231 -8.77 18.66 -16.57
N ALA A 232 -9.64 18.97 -17.54
CA ALA A 232 -9.25 19.25 -18.92
C ALA A 232 -8.22 20.38 -19.03
N LYS A 233 -8.24 21.34 -18.10
CA LYS A 233 -7.28 22.46 -18.06
C LYS A 233 -5.88 22.02 -17.61
N ASP A 234 -5.79 20.97 -16.79
CA ASP A 234 -4.51 20.42 -16.29
C ASP A 234 -4.00 19.23 -17.13
N TYR A 235 -4.84 18.68 -18.03
CA TYR A 235 -4.53 17.50 -18.84
C TYR A 235 -3.19 17.58 -19.58
N ASN A 236 -2.85 18.76 -20.13
CA ASN A 236 -1.58 18.93 -20.86
C ASN A 236 -0.35 18.74 -19.98
N ASN A 237 -0.43 19.05 -18.69
CA ASN A 237 0.66 18.81 -17.74
C ASN A 237 0.64 17.35 -17.28
N LEU A 238 -0.53 16.80 -16.94
CA LEU A 238 -0.68 15.42 -16.48
C LEU A 238 -0.18 14.41 -17.51
N LYS A 239 -0.52 14.59 -18.80
CA LYS A 239 -0.09 13.69 -19.88
C LYS A 239 1.43 13.63 -20.10
N MET A 240 2.19 14.60 -19.57
CA MET A 240 3.66 14.56 -19.60
C MET A 240 4.23 13.55 -18.62
N TYR A 241 3.51 13.26 -17.53
CA TYR A 241 3.90 12.24 -16.54
C TYR A 241 3.52 10.83 -16.98
N SER A 242 2.38 10.69 -17.68
CA SER A 242 1.88 9.39 -18.14
C SER A 242 0.98 9.56 -19.37
N HIS A 243 1.25 8.81 -20.44
CA HIS A 243 0.38 8.78 -21.63
C HIS A 243 -0.95 8.06 -21.37
N ASN A 244 -1.14 7.45 -20.21
CA ASN A 244 -2.35 6.70 -19.87
C ASN A 244 -3.45 7.57 -19.26
N TYR A 245 -3.17 8.85 -18.95
CA TYR A 245 -4.21 9.78 -18.49
C TYR A 245 -5.34 9.87 -19.54
N PRO A 246 -6.60 9.66 -19.15
CA PRO A 246 -7.72 9.70 -20.07
C PRO A 246 -8.01 11.13 -20.53
N THR A 247 -8.45 11.31 -21.77
CA THR A 247 -8.88 12.63 -22.27
C THR A 247 -10.23 13.02 -21.65
N TYR A 248 -10.54 14.32 -21.65
CA TYR A 248 -11.84 14.83 -21.25
C TYR A 248 -12.99 14.13 -21.99
N GLU A 249 -12.89 14.00 -23.32
CA GLU A 249 -13.91 13.38 -24.16
C GLU A 249 -14.12 11.91 -23.79
N SER A 250 -13.02 11.19 -23.51
CA SER A 250 -13.09 9.79 -23.11
C SER A 250 -13.83 9.63 -21.78
N LEU A 251 -13.56 10.48 -20.78
CA LEU A 251 -14.24 10.45 -19.48
C LEU A 251 -15.72 10.86 -19.60
N VAL A 252 -16.02 11.90 -20.39
CA VAL A 252 -17.40 12.33 -20.64
C VAL A 252 -18.22 11.24 -21.33
N SER A 253 -17.63 10.51 -22.29
CA SER A 253 -18.34 9.45 -23.03
C SER A 253 -18.80 8.29 -22.14
N ILE A 254 -18.05 8.01 -21.07
CA ILE A 254 -18.35 6.96 -20.08
C ILE A 254 -19.05 7.52 -18.82
N THR A 255 -19.38 8.82 -18.82
CA THR A 255 -20.20 9.41 -17.76
C THR A 255 -21.66 9.09 -18.02
N LYS A 256 -22.36 8.63 -16.98
CA LYS A 256 -23.73 8.11 -17.04
C LYS A 256 -24.59 8.66 -15.92
N GLN A 257 -25.86 8.90 -16.22
CA GLN A 257 -26.84 9.20 -15.19
C GLN A 257 -27.45 7.90 -14.63
N GLY A 258 -27.14 7.60 -13.38
CA GLY A 258 -27.79 6.55 -12.60
C GLY A 258 -29.15 7.00 -12.08
N SER A 259 -29.58 6.38 -10.98
CA SER A 259 -30.87 6.69 -10.36
C SER A 259 -30.93 8.14 -9.86
N ILE A 260 -32.11 8.75 -9.94
CA ILE A 260 -32.42 10.08 -9.40
C ILE A 260 -33.20 10.01 -8.08
N TYR A 261 -33.32 8.82 -7.53
CA TYR A 261 -33.90 8.58 -6.21
C TYR A 261 -33.12 9.36 -5.14
N ASN A 262 -33.84 9.99 -4.21
CA ASN A 262 -33.22 10.93 -3.26
C ASN A 262 -32.81 10.30 -1.92
N GLY A 263 -33.16 9.04 -1.69
CA GLY A 263 -32.90 8.31 -0.45
C GLY A 263 -34.14 8.06 0.42
N ASP A 264 -34.07 7.08 1.32
CA ASP A 264 -35.19 6.59 2.15
C ASP A 264 -35.53 7.51 3.33
N SER A 265 -34.71 8.53 3.60
CA SER A 265 -34.84 9.41 4.76
C SER A 265 -35.97 10.45 4.67
N ASP A 266 -36.58 10.66 3.50
CA ASP A 266 -37.44 11.82 3.23
C ASP A 266 -38.95 11.47 3.14
N ASN A 267 -39.43 10.49 3.93
CA ASN A 267 -40.83 10.01 4.01
C ASN A 267 -41.47 9.52 2.68
N HIS A 268 -40.70 9.43 1.60
CA HIS A 268 -41.11 8.92 0.29
C HIS A 268 -40.23 7.71 -0.06
N ARG A 269 -40.61 6.51 0.39
CA ARG A 269 -39.88 5.29 0.03
C ARG A 269 -40.19 4.87 -1.40
N SER A 270 -39.15 4.73 -2.20
CA SER A 270 -39.16 3.93 -3.44
C SER A 270 -37.83 3.22 -3.66
N GLY A 271 -37.05 2.99 -2.59
CA GLY A 271 -35.77 2.28 -2.60
C GLY A 271 -35.86 0.82 -3.08
N GLY A 272 -34.70 0.18 -3.21
CA GLY A 272 -34.57 -1.20 -3.69
C GLY A 272 -34.77 -1.37 -5.21
N PRO A 273 -34.20 -2.43 -5.80
CA PRO A 273 -34.34 -2.67 -7.22
C PRO A 273 -35.72 -3.23 -7.58
N GLY A 274 -36.09 -3.15 -8.87
CA GLY A 274 -37.37 -3.66 -9.33
C GLY A 274 -37.55 -3.62 -10.84
N LYS A 275 -38.65 -4.21 -11.30
CA LYS A 275 -39.09 -4.10 -12.69
C LYS A 275 -39.29 -2.62 -13.03
N ASP A 276 -38.81 -2.21 -14.20
CA ASP A 276 -38.91 -0.85 -14.74
C ASP A 276 -38.12 0.24 -13.98
N LYS A 277 -37.17 -0.16 -13.12
CA LYS A 277 -36.26 0.75 -12.42
C LYS A 277 -34.86 0.86 -13.06
N SER A 278 -34.63 0.21 -14.21
CA SER A 278 -33.34 0.28 -14.91
C SER A 278 -32.99 1.71 -15.34
N THR A 279 -31.76 2.11 -15.07
CA THR A 279 -31.19 3.44 -15.34
C THR A 279 -30.12 3.35 -16.44
N GLU A 280 -29.61 4.49 -16.92
CA GLU A 280 -28.43 4.47 -17.80
C GLU A 280 -27.22 3.88 -17.06
N GLY A 281 -27.02 4.26 -15.79
CA GLY A 281 -25.96 3.74 -14.93
C GLY A 281 -25.98 2.23 -14.73
N SER A 282 -27.11 1.66 -14.30
CA SER A 282 -27.24 0.20 -14.09
C SER A 282 -27.07 -0.60 -15.38
N LYS A 283 -27.63 -0.13 -16.51
CA LYS A 283 -27.41 -0.75 -17.83
C LYS A 283 -25.93 -0.69 -18.24
N HIS A 284 -25.24 0.40 -17.92
CA HIS A 284 -23.81 0.54 -18.21
C HIS A 284 -22.97 -0.42 -17.36
N ILE A 285 -23.31 -0.60 -16.07
CA ILE A 285 -22.68 -1.62 -15.21
C ILE A 285 -22.80 -3.01 -15.84
N ILE A 286 -24.00 -3.42 -16.25
CA ILE A 286 -24.23 -4.72 -16.90
C ILE A 286 -23.37 -4.85 -18.16
N THR A 287 -23.37 -3.81 -19.00
CA THR A 287 -22.62 -3.80 -20.26
C THR A 287 -21.12 -3.96 -20.02
N MET A 288 -20.56 -3.26 -19.03
CA MET A 288 -19.14 -3.36 -18.70
C MET A 288 -18.80 -4.70 -18.03
N ALA A 289 -19.67 -5.21 -17.16
CA ALA A 289 -19.46 -6.49 -16.48
C ALA A 289 -19.48 -7.69 -17.44
N LYS A 290 -20.27 -7.62 -18.52
CA LYS A 290 -20.32 -8.66 -19.57
C LYS A 290 -19.14 -8.65 -20.55
N LYS A 291 -18.28 -7.62 -20.53
CA LYS A 291 -17.08 -7.62 -21.38
C LYS A 291 -16.16 -8.77 -21.00
N SER A 292 -15.74 -9.56 -21.99
CA SER A 292 -14.72 -10.59 -21.81
C SER A 292 -13.44 -9.96 -21.25
N SER A 293 -13.06 -10.39 -20.05
CA SER A 293 -11.90 -9.87 -19.35
C SER A 293 -11.33 -10.94 -18.43
N LYS A 294 -9.99 -10.97 -18.32
CA LYS A 294 -9.30 -11.87 -17.40
C LYS A 294 -9.42 -11.44 -15.93
N THR A 295 -10.03 -10.30 -15.69
CA THR A 295 -10.08 -9.67 -14.38
C THR A 295 -11.44 -9.05 -14.13
N PRO A 296 -11.87 -9.01 -12.88
CA PRO A 296 -13.18 -8.48 -12.56
C PRO A 296 -13.27 -6.98 -12.83
N LEU A 297 -14.51 -6.51 -12.91
CA LEU A 297 -14.85 -5.09 -12.87
C LEU A 297 -15.06 -4.65 -11.41
N TYR A 298 -14.24 -3.74 -10.93
CA TYR A 298 -14.42 -3.12 -9.62
C TYR A 298 -15.45 -1.99 -9.71
N ILE A 299 -16.45 -2.00 -8.84
CA ILE A 299 -17.44 -0.93 -8.73
C ILE A 299 -17.24 -0.26 -7.38
N LEU A 300 -16.77 0.99 -7.42
CA LEU A 300 -16.51 1.84 -6.27
C LEU A 300 -17.76 2.68 -6.01
N VAL A 301 -18.47 2.40 -4.94
CA VAL A 301 -19.76 3.03 -4.61
C VAL A 301 -19.54 4.04 -3.48
N TRP A 302 -19.63 5.32 -3.82
CA TRP A 302 -19.36 6.47 -2.95
C TRP A 302 -20.66 7.06 -2.38
N GLY A 303 -21.78 6.87 -3.08
CA GLY A 303 -23.13 7.16 -2.58
C GLY A 303 -23.91 5.89 -2.18
N ALA A 304 -25.22 5.87 -2.44
CA ALA A 304 -26.05 4.70 -2.24
C ALA A 304 -25.81 3.62 -3.32
N ILE A 305 -25.96 2.35 -2.95
CA ILE A 305 -25.69 1.19 -3.82
C ILE A 305 -26.79 0.90 -4.87
N THR A 306 -27.71 1.86 -5.07
CA THR A 306 -28.96 1.72 -5.83
C THR A 306 -28.75 1.15 -7.24
N ASP A 307 -27.84 1.74 -8.03
CA ASP A 307 -27.63 1.30 -9.43
C ASP A 307 -26.95 -0.07 -9.53
N VAL A 308 -26.16 -0.46 -8.53
CA VAL A 308 -25.56 -1.81 -8.46
C VAL A 308 -26.64 -2.84 -8.14
N ALA A 309 -27.52 -2.53 -7.18
CA ALA A 309 -28.64 -3.41 -6.84
C ALA A 309 -29.56 -3.60 -8.04
N GLN A 310 -29.84 -2.53 -8.78
CA GLN A 310 -30.65 -2.61 -10.00
C GLN A 310 -29.95 -3.41 -11.10
N ALA A 311 -28.64 -3.23 -11.28
CA ALA A 311 -27.86 -4.00 -12.26
C ALA A 311 -27.89 -5.51 -11.96
N LEU A 312 -27.74 -5.89 -10.69
CA LEU A 312 -27.82 -7.27 -10.23
C LEU A 312 -29.23 -7.86 -10.31
N PHE A 313 -30.26 -7.02 -10.12
CA PHE A 313 -31.65 -7.44 -10.32
C PHE A 313 -31.97 -7.74 -11.79
N ASP A 314 -31.53 -6.86 -12.69
CA ASP A 314 -31.76 -7.00 -14.13
C ASP A 314 -30.91 -8.12 -14.73
N GLU A 315 -29.69 -8.34 -14.21
CA GLU A 315 -28.77 -9.39 -14.69
C GLU A 315 -27.98 -10.03 -13.53
N PRO A 316 -28.55 -11.03 -12.84
CA PRO A 316 -27.86 -11.70 -11.73
C PRO A 316 -26.54 -12.37 -12.11
N SER A 317 -26.36 -12.76 -13.38
CA SER A 317 -25.14 -13.46 -13.82
C SER A 317 -23.86 -12.62 -13.73
N ILE A 318 -23.97 -11.28 -13.62
CA ILE A 318 -22.79 -10.41 -13.48
C ILE A 318 -22.12 -10.55 -12.11
N GLU A 319 -22.76 -11.17 -11.12
CA GLU A 319 -22.24 -11.35 -9.74
C GLU A 319 -20.81 -11.91 -9.73
N GLN A 320 -20.50 -12.85 -10.61
CA GLN A 320 -19.18 -13.49 -10.69
C GLN A 320 -18.11 -12.59 -11.33
N SER A 321 -18.53 -11.63 -12.15
CA SER A 321 -17.67 -10.76 -12.96
C SER A 321 -17.34 -9.43 -12.30
N ILE A 322 -18.02 -9.08 -11.20
CA ILE A 322 -17.85 -7.81 -10.51
C ILE A 322 -17.25 -7.98 -9.12
N ARG A 323 -16.69 -6.88 -8.60
CA ARG A 323 -16.20 -6.70 -7.23
C ARG A 323 -16.75 -5.38 -6.73
N VAL A 324 -17.46 -5.36 -5.62
CA VAL A 324 -18.08 -4.13 -5.11
C VAL A 324 -17.34 -3.64 -3.86
N TYR A 325 -17.01 -2.36 -3.84
CA TYR A 325 -16.55 -1.68 -2.64
C TYR A 325 -17.46 -0.49 -2.39
N SER A 326 -18.27 -0.55 -1.34
CA SER A 326 -19.19 0.53 -0.97
C SER A 326 -18.75 1.24 0.30
N ILE A 327 -18.82 2.57 0.25
CA ILE A 327 -18.75 3.41 1.44
C ILE A 327 -20.12 3.34 2.11
N GLY A 328 -20.17 2.74 3.29
CA GLY A 328 -21.40 2.42 4.02
C GLY A 328 -21.83 3.53 4.98
N SER A 329 -22.25 3.15 6.19
CA SER A 329 -22.78 4.05 7.21
C SER A 329 -23.94 4.91 6.69
N TRP A 330 -23.73 6.22 6.46
CA TRP A 330 -24.79 7.13 6.06
C TRP A 330 -25.40 6.76 4.71
N ASN A 331 -24.59 6.31 3.75
CA ASN A 331 -25.06 5.89 2.43
C ASN A 331 -25.95 4.64 2.50
N THR A 332 -25.64 3.71 3.41
CA THR A 332 -26.48 2.51 3.64
C THR A 332 -27.85 2.91 4.15
N GLU A 333 -27.93 3.95 5.01
CA GLU A 333 -29.20 4.49 5.49
C GLU A 333 -30.03 5.16 4.39
N MET A 334 -29.39 5.63 3.32
CA MET A 334 -30.07 6.29 2.20
C MET A 334 -30.76 5.30 1.25
N ASP A 335 -30.36 4.03 1.17
CA ASP A 335 -31.10 3.00 0.39
C ASP A 335 -30.89 1.61 0.99
N LYS A 336 -31.55 1.38 2.13
CA LYS A 336 -31.47 0.10 2.84
C LYS A 336 -32.05 -1.03 2.02
N ASP A 337 -33.06 -0.76 1.22
CA ASP A 337 -33.75 -1.76 0.43
C ASP A 337 -32.83 -2.31 -0.67
N SER A 338 -32.05 -1.46 -1.35
CA SER A 338 -31.03 -1.89 -2.32
C SER A 338 -29.90 -2.64 -1.65
N ARG A 339 -29.38 -2.14 -0.53
CA ARG A 339 -28.32 -2.80 0.24
C ARG A 339 -28.76 -4.19 0.73
N ASN A 340 -29.97 -4.28 1.29
CA ASN A 340 -30.53 -5.53 1.79
C ASN A 340 -30.88 -6.50 0.68
N TYR A 341 -31.32 -6.03 -0.49
CA TYR A 341 -31.50 -6.88 -1.65
C TYR A 341 -30.19 -7.59 -2.01
N ILE A 342 -29.09 -6.84 -2.18
CA ILE A 342 -27.78 -7.42 -2.50
C ILE A 342 -27.36 -8.38 -1.39
N TYR A 343 -27.38 -7.94 -0.14
CA TYR A 343 -26.98 -8.75 1.01
C TYR A 343 -27.75 -10.06 1.10
N ASN A 344 -29.05 -10.07 0.81
CA ASN A 344 -29.89 -11.25 0.96
C ASN A 344 -29.86 -12.18 -0.28
N ARG A 345 -29.68 -11.63 -1.48
CA ARG A 345 -29.82 -12.39 -2.74
C ARG A 345 -28.50 -12.77 -3.41
N HIS A 346 -27.43 -12.01 -3.19
CA HIS A 346 -26.13 -12.19 -3.86
C HIS A 346 -25.05 -12.59 -2.88
N LYS A 347 -25.20 -13.78 -2.27
CA LYS A 347 -24.33 -14.26 -1.19
C LYS A 347 -22.91 -14.61 -1.65
N ASN A 348 -22.67 -14.77 -2.96
CA ASN A 348 -21.35 -15.06 -3.51
C ASN A 348 -20.69 -13.81 -4.12
N LEU A 349 -21.37 -12.65 -4.06
CA LEU A 349 -20.78 -11.39 -4.48
C LEU A 349 -19.62 -11.06 -3.56
N TRP A 350 -18.43 -10.87 -4.15
CA TRP A 350 -17.35 -10.23 -3.42
C TRP A 350 -17.72 -8.77 -3.22
N TRP A 351 -17.95 -8.42 -1.96
CA TRP A 351 -18.41 -7.11 -1.57
C TRP A 351 -17.77 -6.71 -0.24
N ILE A 352 -17.17 -5.53 -0.24
CA ILE A 352 -16.72 -4.85 0.96
C ILE A 352 -17.66 -3.67 1.21
N GLU A 353 -18.30 -3.66 2.36
CA GLU A 353 -19.02 -2.51 2.90
C GLU A 353 -18.15 -1.86 3.99
N ASN A 354 -17.70 -0.63 3.74
CA ASN A 354 -16.78 0.08 4.60
C ASN A 354 -17.51 1.17 5.39
N ASP A 355 -17.78 0.92 6.67
CA ASP A 355 -18.49 1.87 7.53
C ASP A 355 -17.59 2.88 8.24
N PHE A 356 -16.28 2.59 8.39
CA PHE A 356 -15.43 3.34 9.34
C PHE A 356 -14.07 3.77 8.80
N SER A 357 -13.43 2.98 7.94
CA SER A 357 -12.03 3.26 7.56
C SER A 357 -11.89 4.49 6.64
N ALA A 358 -13.00 4.97 6.08
CA ALA A 358 -13.14 6.28 5.43
C ALA A 358 -12.50 7.42 6.23
N ARG A 359 -12.61 7.39 7.56
CA ARG A 359 -12.05 8.44 8.43
C ARG A 359 -10.53 8.52 8.41
N GLY A 360 -9.85 7.41 8.10
CA GLY A 360 -8.39 7.35 8.05
C GLY A 360 -7.76 8.40 7.11
N MET A 361 -8.50 8.85 6.09
CA MET A 361 -8.06 9.89 5.16
C MET A 361 -7.86 11.25 5.80
N TYR A 362 -8.63 11.59 6.84
CA TYR A 362 -8.66 12.95 7.39
C TYR A 362 -8.35 13.05 8.89
N ILE A 363 -8.40 11.94 9.63
CA ILE A 363 -7.94 11.89 11.04
C ILE A 363 -6.74 10.98 11.26
N GLY A 364 -6.35 10.19 10.26
CA GLY A 364 -5.22 9.25 10.33
C GLY A 364 -3.89 9.86 9.90
N GLY A 365 -2.82 9.05 9.90
CA GLY A 365 -1.52 9.48 9.37
C GLY A 365 -0.78 10.52 10.23
N ASN A 366 0.27 11.12 9.65
CA ASN A 366 1.07 12.14 10.32
C ASN A 366 0.38 13.51 10.25
N GLN A 367 -0.16 13.98 11.36
CA GLN A 367 -0.87 15.25 11.46
C GLN A 367 0.02 16.45 11.87
N LYS A 368 1.35 16.30 11.82
CA LYS A 368 2.28 17.35 12.27
C LYS A 368 2.73 18.25 11.12
N GLY A 369 2.91 19.54 11.42
CA GLY A 369 3.55 20.49 10.52
C GLY A 369 2.72 20.74 9.26
N ASP A 370 3.36 20.70 8.10
CA ASP A 370 2.72 20.87 6.79
C ASP A 370 1.97 19.63 6.29
N LEU A 371 2.02 18.52 7.05
CA LEU A 371 1.25 17.30 6.77
C LEU A 371 -0.05 17.22 7.59
N GLY A 372 -0.28 18.19 8.49
CA GLY A 372 -1.57 18.36 9.15
C GLY A 372 -2.69 18.55 8.14
N ASN A 373 -3.89 18.04 8.43
CA ASN A 373 -5.00 17.98 7.49
C ASN A 373 -5.24 19.32 6.73
N LYS A 374 -5.43 20.41 7.47
CA LYS A 374 -5.67 21.73 6.89
C LYS A 374 -4.41 22.32 6.27
N GLU A 375 -3.28 22.20 6.97
CA GLU A 375 -1.99 22.73 6.52
C GLU A 375 -1.55 22.11 5.19
N PHE A 376 -1.86 20.83 4.98
CA PHE A 376 -1.58 20.14 3.73
C PHE A 376 -2.35 20.75 2.58
N VAL A 377 -3.66 20.99 2.76
CA VAL A 377 -4.47 21.66 1.73
C VAL A 377 -3.91 23.05 1.43
N LEU A 378 -3.56 23.83 2.46
CA LEU A 378 -3.04 25.18 2.29
C LEU A 378 -1.68 25.24 1.60
N LYS A 379 -0.79 24.29 1.89
CA LYS A 379 0.61 24.33 1.44
C LYS A 379 0.88 23.52 0.18
N HIS A 380 0.17 22.40 0.00
CA HIS A 380 0.48 21.38 -1.01
C HIS A 380 -0.64 21.15 -2.02
N VAL A 381 -1.84 21.69 -1.80
CA VAL A 381 -2.98 21.55 -2.72
C VAL A 381 -3.37 22.89 -3.33
N ASN A 382 -3.53 23.92 -2.50
CA ASN A 382 -3.93 25.24 -2.97
C ASN A 382 -2.94 25.76 -4.03
N ASN A 383 -3.46 26.31 -5.12
CA ASN A 383 -2.70 26.84 -6.26
C ASN A 383 -1.80 25.82 -7.00
N HIS A 384 -1.98 24.51 -6.77
CA HIS A 384 -1.29 23.46 -7.53
C HIS A 384 -2.16 23.01 -8.71
N GLY A 385 -2.14 23.79 -9.79
CA GLY A 385 -2.97 23.56 -10.96
C GLY A 385 -4.45 23.92 -10.74
N ASN A 386 -5.26 23.75 -11.77
CA ASN A 386 -6.69 24.05 -11.72
C ASN A 386 -7.44 23.12 -10.77
N LEU A 387 -7.06 21.84 -10.73
CA LEU A 387 -7.61 20.84 -9.81
C LEU A 387 -7.28 21.18 -8.36
N GLY A 388 -6.05 21.61 -8.06
CA GLY A 388 -5.66 22.02 -6.71
C GLY A 388 -6.41 23.27 -6.23
N SER A 389 -6.52 24.29 -7.09
CA SER A 389 -7.33 25.49 -6.79
C SER A 389 -8.81 25.14 -6.62
N TYR A 390 -9.37 24.27 -7.47
CA TYR A 390 -10.77 23.85 -7.34
C TYR A 390 -11.02 23.05 -6.06
N PHE A 391 -10.11 22.12 -5.71
CA PHE A 391 -10.13 21.39 -4.43
C PHE A 391 -10.15 22.37 -3.25
N TYR A 392 -9.27 23.36 -3.25
CA TYR A 392 -9.21 24.36 -2.20
C TYR A 392 -10.54 25.12 -2.05
N GLU A 393 -11.13 25.58 -3.16
CA GLU A 393 -12.37 26.36 -3.16
C GLU A 393 -13.58 25.56 -2.64
N ILE A 394 -13.76 24.31 -3.09
CA ILE A 394 -14.86 23.46 -2.59
C ILE A 394 -14.68 23.09 -1.11
N SER A 395 -13.44 23.12 -0.61
CA SER A 395 -13.14 22.75 0.76
C SER A 395 -13.48 23.85 1.76
N LYS A 396 -13.87 25.06 1.31
CA LYS A 396 -14.21 26.18 2.19
C LYS A 396 -15.38 25.87 3.13
N ASP A 397 -16.32 25.02 2.70
CA ASP A 397 -17.53 24.66 3.44
C ASP A 397 -17.55 23.17 3.81
N ILE A 398 -16.39 22.49 3.81
CA ILE A 398 -16.33 21.05 4.08
C ILE A 398 -16.69 20.74 5.53
N ASP A 399 -17.71 19.93 5.74
CA ASP A 399 -18.05 19.39 7.06
C ASP A 399 -17.27 18.09 7.30
N SER A 400 -16.15 18.20 8.01
CA SER A 400 -15.32 17.07 8.46
C SER A 400 -15.81 16.45 9.77
N GLY A 401 -16.96 16.86 10.29
CA GLY A 401 -17.68 16.16 11.36
C GLY A 401 -17.02 16.15 12.73
N THR A 402 -15.86 16.82 12.96
CA THR A 402 -15.36 17.30 14.28
C THR A 402 -13.91 17.80 14.34
N CYS A 403 -13.05 17.67 13.31
CA CYS A 403 -11.60 17.83 13.56
C CYS A 403 -10.81 18.84 12.71
N SER A 404 -11.31 19.31 11.55
CA SER A 404 -10.43 20.07 10.63
C SER A 404 -10.99 21.41 10.15
N GLY A 405 -12.31 21.61 10.22
CA GLY A 405 -12.93 22.87 9.79
C GLY A 405 -12.71 23.19 8.29
N PRO A 406 -12.90 24.43 7.85
CA PRO A 406 -12.80 24.81 6.44
C PRO A 406 -11.38 24.63 5.90
N TYR A 407 -11.28 24.33 4.60
CA TYR A 407 -10.05 24.09 3.84
C TYR A 407 -9.30 22.82 4.27
N SER A 408 -10.05 21.76 4.51
CA SER A 408 -9.53 20.50 5.05
C SER A 408 -9.83 19.32 4.14
N ILE A 409 -9.02 18.28 4.26
CA ILE A 409 -9.27 16.97 3.66
C ILE A 409 -10.43 16.30 4.42
N LYS A 410 -11.37 15.73 3.66
CA LYS A 410 -12.30 14.68 4.08
C LYS A 410 -12.02 13.43 3.26
N MET A 411 -12.27 13.46 1.95
CA MET A 411 -11.98 12.38 1.00
C MET A 411 -12.43 10.97 1.48
N GLY A 412 -13.60 10.88 2.11
CA GLY A 412 -14.12 9.68 2.76
C GLY A 412 -14.25 8.48 1.82
N ASP A 413 -14.43 8.71 0.52
CA ASP A 413 -14.63 7.65 -0.47
C ASP A 413 -13.34 7.13 -1.10
N THR A 414 -12.26 7.90 -0.96
CA THR A 414 -10.96 7.59 -1.56
C THR A 414 -10.40 6.23 -1.15
N PRO A 415 -10.64 5.67 0.07
CA PRO A 415 -10.18 4.32 0.40
C PRO A 415 -10.67 3.23 -0.55
N SER A 416 -11.87 3.39 -1.14
CA SER A 416 -12.38 2.45 -2.15
C SER A 416 -11.49 2.40 -3.40
N PHE A 417 -10.84 3.51 -3.75
CA PHE A 417 -9.94 3.57 -4.90
C PHE A 417 -8.64 2.80 -4.64
N TYR A 418 -8.08 2.90 -3.42
CA TYR A 418 -6.81 2.23 -3.10
C TYR A 418 -6.88 0.71 -3.15
N ILE A 419 -8.05 0.13 -2.89
CA ILE A 419 -8.20 -1.33 -2.89
C ILE A 419 -7.98 -1.95 -4.27
N SER A 420 -8.26 -1.19 -5.34
CA SER A 420 -8.04 -1.62 -6.71
C SER A 420 -6.55 -1.85 -7.03
N PHE A 421 -5.63 -1.29 -6.24
CA PHE A 421 -4.19 -1.44 -6.42
C PHE A 421 -3.58 -2.61 -5.65
N HIS A 422 -4.29 -3.15 -4.67
CA HIS A 422 -3.78 -4.23 -3.83
C HIS A 422 -4.08 -5.60 -4.45
N ARG A 423 -3.13 -6.12 -5.24
CA ARG A 423 -3.12 -7.52 -5.74
C ARG A 423 -3.20 -8.58 -4.63
N LEU A 424 -3.08 -8.21 -3.36
CA LEU A 424 -3.17 -9.11 -2.21
C LEU A 424 -4.60 -9.54 -1.87
N LEU A 425 -5.61 -8.95 -2.51
CA LEU A 425 -7.03 -9.28 -2.29
C LEU A 425 -7.63 -10.16 -3.40
N ASP A 426 -6.85 -10.43 -4.44
CA ASP A 426 -7.19 -11.39 -5.52
C ASP A 426 -6.73 -12.82 -5.18
N ILE A 427 -6.33 -13.12 -3.93
CA ILE A 427 -5.88 -14.44 -3.46
C ILE A 427 -6.97 -15.13 -2.66
#